data_AF-F8E2X7-F1
#
_entry.id   AF-F8E2X7-F1
#
_cell.length_a   1.000
_cell.length_b   1.000
_cell.length_c   1.000
_cell.angle_alpha   90.00
_cell.angle_beta   90.00
_cell.angle_gamma   90.00
#
_symmetry.space_group_name_H-M   'P 1'
#
loop_
_entity.id
_entity.type
_entity.pdbx_description
1 polymer ?
#
loop_
_entity_poly.entity_id
_entity_poly.type
_entity_poly.pdbx_seq_one_letter_code
_entity_poly.pdbx_strand_id
1 'polypeptide(L)'
;MIVVAHRESCVPAILQRSLFRQLESTALNFGYLILITTTLNFYSVAPLIARLEGMTSKKRSWLHRLFSSHNSPSDSNDAPSPTHSEAPEVTPSISDATPSPNTPSTTEESSGGPEDPPIPLSGLDLKQSDQLIRHIVSVFNSHGFGANPTPEVVYFAKPQDIKQPVKHTGPTPGPYGGTLPAPEIGEGQVMGLENIAKQAANLHDFENDMPPMVTEFITGLVTSLQTAAEIHSLPDAEFYRQLRVRLTAIDLLPESLQPDAREFNQDSPVRPFSDALCIHLVQDSPQSVLGLSPASLEDRGPVEDLFRIGFRNLWQELIDSDLKVQTVGGEKGKPGERMWVFEGSSYYVGSIPILLDEIVEHYLPQVDRSVGLLFASPHRHITLVREVDSGPDLMGSIGLLATFAAEEFTQQAGALSPRLMISHMGEIVTFTDVKWKDERSAELEVKPTAYLMEKLNQGWEDGEGPGGLGGGGLAGPGPEL
;
A
#
# COMPACT_ATOMS: atom_id res chain seq x y z
N MET A 1 18.89 -31.76 -67.32
CA MET A 1 19.01 -33.22 -67.15
C MET A 1 19.59 -33.46 -65.76
N ILE A 2 19.11 -34.50 -65.08
CA ILE A 2 19.34 -34.91 -63.68
C ILE A 2 18.25 -34.45 -62.72
N VAL A 3 17.37 -35.41 -62.44
CA VAL A 3 16.43 -35.52 -61.34
C VAL A 3 17.17 -36.16 -60.17
N VAL A 4 17.04 -35.62 -58.96
CA VAL A 4 17.27 -36.35 -57.70
C VAL A 4 16.26 -35.88 -56.66
N ALA A 5 15.59 -36.84 -56.02
CA ALA A 5 14.52 -36.68 -55.04
C ALA A 5 15.01 -36.86 -53.59
N HIS A 6 14.31 -36.18 -52.68
CA HIS A 6 14.04 -36.45 -51.25
C HIS A 6 15.15 -36.93 -50.30
N ARG A 7 15.40 -36.10 -49.26
CA ARG A 7 15.24 -36.49 -47.85
C ARG A 7 15.16 -35.24 -46.96
N GLU A 8 13.98 -35.01 -46.36
CA GLU A 8 13.79 -34.06 -45.27
C GLU A 8 14.12 -34.74 -43.95
N SER A 9 14.93 -34.08 -43.12
CA SER A 9 15.13 -34.39 -41.71
C SER A 9 14.58 -33.22 -40.91
N CYS A 10 13.40 -33.38 -40.33
CA CYS A 10 12.78 -32.40 -39.43
C CYS A 10 13.54 -32.34 -38.11
N VAL A 11 13.95 -31.13 -37.70
CA VAL A 11 14.26 -30.79 -36.31
C VAL A 11 13.07 -29.99 -35.75
N PRO A 12 12.49 -30.34 -34.59
CA PRO A 12 11.27 -29.71 -34.08
C PRO A 12 11.48 -28.26 -33.64
N ALA A 13 10.46 -27.43 -33.89
CA ALA A 13 10.34 -26.00 -33.56
C ALA A 13 10.28 -25.67 -32.05
N ILE A 14 10.94 -26.45 -31.19
CA ILE A 14 11.03 -26.19 -29.74
C ILE A 14 12.30 -25.37 -29.41
N LEU A 15 13.27 -25.28 -30.31
CA LEU A 15 14.52 -24.53 -30.09
C LEU A 15 14.49 -23.05 -30.51
N GLN A 16 13.46 -22.57 -31.21
CA GLN A 16 13.37 -21.15 -31.60
C GLN A 16 12.57 -20.25 -30.65
N ARG A 17 11.72 -20.81 -29.78
CA ARG A 17 11.02 -20.04 -28.73
C ARG A 17 11.89 -19.76 -27.49
N SER A 18 12.94 -20.56 -27.28
CA SER A 18 13.90 -20.35 -26.19
C SER A 18 14.85 -19.18 -26.45
N LEU A 19 15.25 -18.93 -27.70
CA LEU A 19 16.18 -17.84 -28.02
C LEU A 19 15.48 -16.46 -28.11
N PHE A 20 14.17 -16.42 -28.37
CA PHE A 20 13.42 -15.17 -28.46
C PHE A 20 13.02 -14.61 -27.07
N ARG A 21 12.75 -15.48 -26.08
CA ARG A 21 12.56 -15.06 -24.67
C ARG A 21 13.84 -14.59 -23.99
N GLN A 22 15.01 -14.92 -24.54
CA GLN A 22 16.31 -14.55 -23.98
C GLN A 22 16.79 -13.16 -24.45
N LEU A 23 16.11 -12.53 -25.43
CA LEU A 23 16.40 -11.17 -25.92
C LEU A 23 15.44 -10.11 -25.35
N GLU A 24 14.20 -10.45 -24.99
CA GLU A 24 13.30 -9.52 -24.27
C GLU A 24 13.74 -9.26 -22.83
N SER A 25 14.48 -10.19 -22.21
CA SER A 25 15.03 -10.03 -20.85
C SER A 25 16.20 -9.03 -20.77
N THR A 26 16.74 -8.53 -21.88
CA THR A 26 17.90 -7.61 -21.87
C THR A 26 17.53 -6.15 -22.19
N ALA A 27 16.29 -5.88 -22.63
CA ALA A 27 15.84 -4.53 -22.99
C ALA A 27 15.17 -3.75 -21.83
N LEU A 28 14.85 -4.40 -20.71
CA LEU A 28 14.26 -3.76 -19.51
C LEU A 28 15.28 -3.06 -18.60
N ASN A 29 16.56 -2.98 -18.98
CA ASN A 29 17.64 -2.44 -18.15
C ASN A 29 18.20 -1.07 -18.62
N PHE A 30 17.55 -0.37 -19.55
CA PHE A 30 17.97 0.99 -19.93
C PHE A 30 16.76 1.86 -20.24
N GLY A 31 16.62 3.02 -19.58
CA GLY A 31 15.70 4.04 -20.06
C GLY A 31 15.24 5.09 -19.06
N TYR A 32 16.15 5.96 -18.64
CA TYR A 32 15.83 7.30 -18.14
C TYR A 32 14.95 8.08 -19.14
N LEU A 33 13.98 8.82 -18.59
CA LEU A 33 13.43 10.11 -19.03
C LEU A 33 13.60 10.52 -20.52
N ILE A 34 12.53 10.42 -21.31
CA ILE A 34 12.32 11.27 -22.49
C ILE A 34 10.90 11.85 -22.45
N LEU A 35 10.84 13.17 -22.22
CA LEU A 35 9.68 14.02 -22.43
C LEU A 35 9.43 14.14 -23.95
N ILE A 36 8.31 13.64 -24.45
CA ILE A 36 7.75 14.08 -25.73
C ILE A 36 6.31 14.53 -25.50
N THR A 37 6.16 15.85 -25.43
CA THR A 37 4.91 16.56 -25.65
C THR A 37 4.49 16.40 -27.11
N THR A 38 3.31 15.80 -27.33
CA THR A 38 2.57 16.09 -28.56
C THR A 38 1.08 16.18 -28.26
N THR A 39 0.60 17.42 -28.30
CA THR A 39 -0.78 17.84 -28.42
C THR A 39 -1.39 17.32 -29.72
N LEU A 40 -2.62 16.80 -29.66
CA LEU A 40 -3.62 16.97 -30.73
C LEU A 40 -5.03 16.69 -30.18
N ASN A 41 -5.84 17.73 -30.19
CA ASN A 41 -7.30 17.74 -30.03
C ASN A 41 -7.97 16.81 -31.05
N PHE A 42 -9.18 16.31 -30.76
CA PHE A 42 -10.42 16.62 -31.52
C PHE A 42 -11.65 15.91 -30.89
N TYR A 43 -12.62 16.72 -30.43
CA TYR A 43 -14.09 16.55 -30.38
C TYR A 43 -14.73 15.29 -29.73
N SER A 44 -15.39 15.41 -28.58
CA SER A 44 -16.81 15.82 -28.37
C SER A 44 -17.84 14.93 -29.08
N VAL A 45 -18.52 14.05 -28.32
CA VAL A 45 -19.99 13.89 -28.27
C VAL A 45 -20.39 13.21 -26.94
N ALA A 46 -21.22 13.87 -26.14
CA ALA A 46 -22.23 13.29 -25.24
C ALA A 46 -23.58 13.98 -25.61
N PRO A 47 -24.77 13.61 -25.11
CA PRO A 47 -25.10 12.56 -24.12
C PRO A 47 -26.33 11.70 -24.50
N LEU A 48 -26.64 10.65 -23.73
CA LEU A 48 -28.03 10.19 -23.58
C LEU A 48 -28.30 9.68 -22.16
N ILE A 49 -29.09 10.44 -21.43
CA ILE A 49 -29.78 10.08 -20.18
C ILE A 49 -31.12 9.43 -20.57
N ALA A 50 -31.44 8.24 -20.04
CA ALA A 50 -32.77 7.92 -19.51
C ALA A 50 -32.88 6.49 -18.95
N ARG A 51 -33.47 6.43 -17.74
CA ARG A 51 -34.33 5.37 -17.17
C ARG A 51 -33.73 3.98 -16.90
N LEU A 52 -33.55 3.71 -15.62
CA LEU A 52 -34.31 2.65 -14.92
C LEU A 52 -34.32 2.94 -13.40
N GLU A 53 -35.39 3.59 -12.96
CA GLU A 53 -35.86 3.48 -11.58
C GLU A 53 -36.55 2.11 -11.41
N GLY A 54 -36.34 1.49 -10.26
CA GLY A 54 -37.18 0.42 -9.76
C GLY A 54 -36.49 -0.92 -9.65
N MET A 55 -35.66 -1.09 -8.61
CA MET A 55 -35.53 -2.35 -7.87
C MET A 55 -34.84 -2.07 -6.54
N THR A 56 -35.64 -1.73 -5.52
CA THR A 56 -35.24 -1.78 -4.11
C THR A 56 -34.96 -3.23 -3.75
N SER A 57 -33.71 -3.67 -3.93
CA SER A 57 -33.24 -4.94 -3.38
C SER A 57 -32.80 -4.70 -1.95
N LYS A 58 -33.56 -5.23 -1.00
CA LYS A 58 -33.08 -5.49 0.37
C LYS A 58 -31.86 -6.40 0.26
N LYS A 59 -30.66 -5.83 0.16
CA LYS A 59 -29.40 -6.56 0.19
C LYS A 59 -29.14 -7.00 1.63
N ARG A 60 -29.57 -8.21 1.95
CA ARG A 60 -29.04 -8.99 3.08
C ARG A 60 -27.57 -9.29 2.78
N SER A 61 -26.71 -9.09 3.79
CA SER A 61 -25.27 -9.34 3.75
C SER A 61 -24.92 -10.65 3.02
N TRP A 62 -24.05 -10.54 2.01
CA TRP A 62 -23.54 -11.66 1.21
C TRP A 62 -22.73 -12.66 2.06
N LEU A 63 -22.20 -12.24 3.22
CA LEU A 63 -21.52 -13.12 4.19
C LEU A 63 -22.42 -14.24 4.74
N HIS A 64 -23.74 -14.06 4.72
CA HIS A 64 -24.66 -15.12 5.14
C HIS A 64 -24.71 -16.31 4.15
N ARG A 65 -24.21 -16.14 2.92
CA ARG A 65 -24.05 -17.22 1.91
C ARG A 65 -22.75 -18.00 2.08
N LEU A 66 -21.76 -17.46 2.78
CA LEU A 66 -20.48 -18.14 3.02
C LEU A 66 -20.62 -19.40 3.88
N PHE A 67 -21.68 -19.49 4.67
CA PHE A 67 -21.95 -20.57 5.62
C PHE A 67 -23.07 -21.55 5.18
N SER A 68 -23.46 -21.55 3.90
CA SER A 68 -24.44 -22.50 3.35
C SER A 68 -23.82 -23.36 2.25
N SER A 69 -24.04 -24.68 2.31
CA SER A 69 -23.33 -25.71 1.56
C SER A 69 -23.95 -26.08 0.19
N HIS A 70 -23.05 -26.53 -0.71
CA HIS A 70 -23.20 -27.42 -1.89
C HIS A 70 -23.95 -26.96 -3.16
N ASN A 71 -23.23 -26.81 -4.29
CA ASN A 71 -23.07 -27.79 -5.40
C ASN A 71 -22.70 -27.12 -6.74
N SER A 72 -21.64 -27.60 -7.40
CA SER A 72 -21.28 -27.30 -8.81
C SER A 72 -22.12 -28.16 -9.78
N PRO A 73 -22.19 -27.83 -11.09
CA PRO A 73 -21.13 -28.30 -12.01
C PRO A 73 -20.78 -27.40 -13.23
N SER A 74 -19.64 -27.78 -13.82
CA SER A 74 -18.97 -27.55 -15.13
C SER A 74 -19.76 -26.95 -16.33
N ASP A 75 -19.08 -26.20 -17.22
CA ASP A 75 -18.31 -26.74 -18.37
C ASP A 75 -17.76 -25.67 -19.35
N SER A 76 -16.48 -25.86 -19.71
CA SER A 76 -15.82 -25.79 -21.03
C SER A 76 -16.13 -24.71 -22.10
N ASN A 77 -15.04 -24.10 -22.60
CA ASN A 77 -14.54 -24.12 -24.00
C ASN A 77 -14.30 -22.79 -24.77
N ASP A 78 -13.06 -22.72 -25.26
CA ASP A 78 -12.59 -22.35 -26.60
C ASP A 78 -12.56 -20.87 -27.07
N ALA A 79 -11.33 -20.38 -27.16
CA ALA A 79 -10.81 -19.36 -28.08
C ALA A 79 -10.82 -19.89 -29.56
N PRO A 80 -10.36 -19.20 -30.64
CA PRO A 80 -9.33 -18.14 -30.69
C PRO A 80 -9.47 -17.04 -31.78
N SER A 81 -8.52 -16.09 -31.71
CA SER A 81 -8.22 -15.00 -32.66
C SER A 81 -7.53 -15.46 -33.97
N PRO A 82 -7.37 -14.55 -34.96
CA PRO A 82 -6.09 -14.40 -35.69
C PRO A 82 -5.66 -12.91 -35.87
N THR A 83 -4.40 -12.50 -35.63
CA THR A 83 -3.24 -12.32 -36.56
C THR A 83 -3.46 -11.35 -37.74
N HIS A 84 -2.54 -10.53 -38.28
CA HIS A 84 -1.08 -10.52 -38.47
C HIS A 84 -0.66 -9.14 -39.07
N SER A 85 0.65 -8.79 -39.05
CA SER A 85 1.48 -8.21 -40.16
C SER A 85 2.41 -7.06 -39.70
N GLU A 86 3.73 -7.28 -39.64
CA GLU A 86 4.80 -6.89 -40.61
C GLU A 86 5.28 -5.42 -40.44
N ALA A 87 6.45 -5.13 -39.83
CA ALA A 87 7.83 -5.04 -40.38
C ALA A 87 8.06 -3.80 -41.30
N PRO A 88 9.30 -3.26 -41.55
CA PRO A 88 10.64 -3.56 -41.02
C PRO A 88 11.52 -2.32 -40.66
N GLU A 89 12.75 -2.62 -40.22
CA GLU A 89 13.94 -1.80 -39.89
C GLU A 89 14.49 -0.88 -40.99
N VAL A 90 15.20 0.18 -40.58
CA VAL A 90 16.40 0.72 -41.27
C VAL A 90 17.41 1.23 -40.22
N THR A 91 18.64 0.70 -40.24
CA THR A 91 19.87 1.26 -39.64
C THR A 91 20.77 1.86 -40.75
N PRO A 92 21.61 2.85 -40.44
CA PRO A 92 23.07 2.66 -40.35
C PRO A 92 23.71 3.57 -39.24
N SER A 93 24.74 3.23 -38.45
CA SER A 93 26.10 2.69 -38.64
C SER A 93 27.22 3.75 -38.86
N ILE A 94 28.24 3.70 -37.96
CA ILE A 94 29.69 4.03 -38.12
C ILE A 94 30.04 5.54 -38.00
N SER A 95 31.05 6.06 -37.26
CA SER A 95 32.48 5.71 -37.04
C SER A 95 33.03 6.65 -35.93
N ASP A 96 33.79 6.20 -34.92
CA ASP A 96 35.26 6.00 -34.85
C ASP A 96 36.16 7.25 -35.09
N ALA A 97 36.89 7.67 -34.03
CA ALA A 97 38.26 8.23 -34.11
C ALA A 97 38.86 8.52 -32.71
N THR A 98 39.80 7.67 -32.27
CA THR A 98 40.97 8.01 -31.42
C THR A 98 42.17 8.30 -32.35
N PRO A 99 43.33 8.93 -31.98
CA PRO A 99 44.11 8.67 -30.73
C PRO A 99 44.98 9.83 -30.12
N SER A 100 45.35 9.64 -28.83
CA SER A 100 46.62 9.85 -28.06
C SER A 100 47.77 10.81 -28.50
N PRO A 101 48.85 11.07 -27.69
CA PRO A 101 49.10 10.99 -26.22
C PRO A 101 49.96 12.16 -25.60
N ASN A 102 50.12 12.16 -24.26
CA ASN A 102 51.35 12.41 -23.43
C ASN A 102 51.17 13.31 -22.18
N THR A 103 51.12 12.66 -20.99
CA THR A 103 51.93 12.81 -19.74
C THR A 103 52.39 14.19 -19.21
N PRO A 104 52.73 14.32 -17.89
CA PRO A 104 52.00 14.01 -16.65
C PRO A 104 52.03 15.19 -15.64
N SER A 105 50.98 15.42 -14.87
CA SER A 105 51.08 16.34 -13.71
C SER A 105 50.07 15.99 -12.63
N THR A 106 50.62 15.59 -11.47
CA THR A 106 50.13 15.90 -10.12
C THR A 106 48.63 16.10 -9.97
N THR A 107 47.92 15.04 -9.61
CA THR A 107 46.53 15.13 -9.14
C THR A 107 46.55 15.09 -7.61
N GLU A 108 46.15 16.21 -7.02
CA GLU A 108 45.62 16.27 -5.66
C GLU A 108 44.54 15.19 -5.48
N GLU A 109 44.60 14.45 -4.37
CA GLU A 109 43.54 13.55 -3.95
C GLU A 109 42.30 14.38 -3.62
N SER A 110 41.48 14.60 -4.66
CA SER A 110 40.09 15.02 -4.55
C SER A 110 39.32 13.92 -3.83
N SER A 111 38.86 14.26 -2.63
CA SER A 111 37.90 13.50 -1.82
C SER A 111 36.56 13.41 -2.54
N GLY A 112 36.42 12.46 -3.47
CA GLY A 112 35.17 12.12 -4.13
C GLY A 112 34.29 11.24 -3.25
N GLY A 113 33.64 11.84 -2.24
CA GLY A 113 32.40 11.31 -1.67
C GLY A 113 31.22 12.10 -2.24
N PRO A 114 29.99 11.54 -2.30
CA PRO A 114 28.82 12.30 -2.75
C PRO A 114 28.66 13.56 -1.88
N GLU A 115 28.55 14.73 -2.52
CA GLU A 115 28.67 16.09 -1.95
C GLU A 115 27.46 16.59 -1.16
N ASP A 116 26.43 15.76 -0.92
CA ASP A 116 25.29 16.19 -0.11
C ASP A 116 25.51 15.83 1.37
N PRO A 117 25.35 16.79 2.31
CA PRO A 117 25.36 16.47 3.73
C PRO A 117 24.26 15.45 4.03
N PRO A 118 24.54 14.40 4.83
CA PRO A 118 23.57 13.35 5.06
C PRO A 118 22.28 13.93 5.64
N ILE A 119 21.16 13.67 4.96
CA ILE A 119 19.84 14.07 5.44
C ILE A 119 19.49 13.12 6.60
N PRO A 120 19.12 13.65 7.79
CA PRO A 120 18.71 12.80 8.90
C PRO A 120 17.42 12.05 8.54
N LEU A 121 17.33 10.78 8.95
CA LEU A 121 16.13 9.99 8.79
C LEU A 121 14.98 10.57 9.61
N SER A 122 13.74 10.31 9.17
CA SER A 122 12.54 10.86 9.82
C SER A 122 12.51 10.51 11.32
N GLY A 123 12.39 11.54 12.16
CA GLY A 123 12.35 11.41 13.62
C GLY A 123 13.69 11.24 14.32
N LEU A 124 14.82 11.14 13.59
CA LEU A 124 16.14 10.94 14.16
C LEU A 124 17.04 12.16 13.96
N ASP A 125 18.04 12.33 14.82
CA ASP A 125 19.15 13.24 14.54
C ASP A 125 20.18 12.60 13.59
N LEU A 126 21.17 13.39 13.16
CA LEU A 126 22.18 12.92 12.20
C LEU A 126 23.04 11.77 12.74
N LYS A 127 23.40 11.81 14.02
CA LYS A 127 24.25 10.80 14.67
C LYS A 127 23.46 9.49 14.79
N GLN A 128 22.21 9.57 15.24
CA GLN A 128 21.30 8.44 15.33
C GLN A 128 21.05 7.82 13.95
N SER A 129 20.85 8.64 12.92
CA SER A 129 20.67 8.18 11.54
C SER A 129 21.88 7.40 11.03
N ASP A 130 23.10 7.93 11.23
CA ASP A 130 24.34 7.24 10.83
C ASP A 130 24.52 5.92 11.61
N GLN A 131 24.26 5.91 12.92
CA GLN A 131 24.32 4.69 13.73
C GLN A 131 23.32 3.63 13.26
N LEU A 132 22.08 4.03 12.97
CA LEU A 132 21.04 3.15 12.46
C LEU A 132 21.45 2.52 11.11
N ILE A 133 21.90 3.34 10.15
CA ILE A 133 22.31 2.87 8.82
C ILE A 133 23.51 1.92 8.91
N ARG A 134 24.55 2.27 9.69
CA ARG A 134 25.71 1.39 9.89
C ARG A 134 25.30 0.03 10.45
N HIS A 135 24.38 0.02 11.41
CA HIS A 135 23.94 -1.22 12.02
C HIS A 135 23.07 -2.05 11.06
N ILE A 136 22.18 -1.42 10.28
CA ILE A 136 21.43 -2.09 9.20
C ILE A 136 22.39 -2.78 8.21
N VAL A 137 23.41 -2.06 7.72
CA VAL A 137 24.40 -2.62 6.79
C VAL A 137 25.16 -3.79 7.42
N SER A 138 25.58 -3.65 8.68
CA SER A 138 26.26 -4.71 9.44
C SER A 138 25.40 -5.98 9.56
N VAL A 139 24.11 -5.83 9.88
CA VAL A 139 23.20 -6.97 10.01
C VAL A 139 22.90 -7.61 8.65
N PHE A 140 22.75 -6.85 7.57
CA PHE A 140 22.66 -7.44 6.22
C PHE A 140 23.90 -8.26 5.88
N ASN A 141 25.10 -7.72 6.17
CA ASN A 141 26.34 -8.43 5.90
C ASN A 141 26.48 -9.72 6.73
N SER A 142 26.01 -9.74 7.98
CA SER A 142 26.00 -10.96 8.80
C SER A 142 25.06 -12.04 8.25
N HIS A 143 23.99 -11.64 7.57
CA HIS A 143 23.10 -12.52 6.80
C HIS A 143 23.62 -12.84 5.38
N GLY A 144 24.82 -12.37 5.02
CA GLY A 144 25.44 -12.65 3.73
C GLY A 144 24.95 -11.78 2.56
N PHE A 145 24.32 -10.64 2.85
CA PHE A 145 23.88 -9.67 1.85
C PHE A 145 24.79 -8.44 1.83
N GLY A 146 25.19 -8.02 0.64
CA GLY A 146 25.73 -6.68 0.44
C GLY A 146 24.61 -5.64 0.48
N ALA A 147 24.88 -4.47 1.06
CA ALA A 147 23.88 -3.44 1.26
C ALA A 147 24.44 -2.06 0.91
N ASN A 148 23.69 -1.30 0.12
CA ASN A 148 24.00 0.05 -0.34
C ASN A 148 22.86 1.00 0.09
N PRO A 149 23.04 1.75 1.19
CA PRO A 149 22.03 2.68 1.69
C PRO A 149 22.01 3.99 0.89
N THR A 150 20.82 4.54 0.74
CA THR A 150 20.51 5.89 0.25
C THR A 150 19.70 6.64 1.33
N PRO A 151 19.38 7.94 1.16
CA PRO A 151 18.57 8.66 2.15
C PRO A 151 17.21 8.03 2.45
N GLU A 152 16.59 7.34 1.48
CA GLU A 152 15.23 6.83 1.61
C GLU A 152 15.16 5.29 1.71
N VAL A 153 16.09 4.60 1.07
CA VAL A 153 16.04 3.13 0.93
C VAL A 153 17.42 2.49 1.05
N VAL A 154 17.44 1.19 1.33
CA VAL A 154 18.63 0.34 1.24
C VAL A 154 18.44 -0.65 0.10
N TYR A 155 19.36 -0.63 -0.86
CA TYR A 155 19.47 -1.65 -1.89
C TYR A 155 20.32 -2.80 -1.36
N PHE A 156 19.85 -4.04 -1.47
CA PHE A 156 20.58 -5.19 -0.95
C PHE A 156 20.42 -6.44 -1.82
N ALA A 157 21.49 -7.24 -1.90
CA ALA A 157 21.54 -8.46 -2.69
C ALA A 157 22.63 -9.40 -2.16
N LYS A 158 22.50 -10.71 -2.42
CA LYS A 158 23.62 -11.62 -2.15
C LYS A 158 24.75 -11.34 -3.14
N PRO A 159 26.03 -11.42 -2.75
CA PRO A 159 27.16 -11.08 -3.61
C PRO A 159 27.16 -11.76 -4.99
N GLN A 160 26.70 -13.02 -5.06
CA GLN A 160 26.61 -13.76 -6.32
C GLN A 160 25.52 -13.28 -7.29
N ASP A 161 24.53 -12.53 -6.79
CA ASP A 161 23.40 -12.03 -7.57
C ASP A 161 23.62 -10.59 -8.06
N ILE A 162 24.73 -9.96 -7.67
CA ILE A 162 25.09 -8.58 -8.02
C ILE A 162 25.76 -8.56 -9.41
N LYS A 163 25.14 -7.85 -10.35
CA LYS A 163 25.66 -7.59 -11.70
C LYS A 163 26.67 -6.44 -11.68
N GLN A 164 26.40 -5.38 -10.91
CA GLN A 164 27.25 -4.18 -10.85
C GLN A 164 27.57 -3.84 -9.39
N PRO A 165 28.68 -4.36 -8.85
CA PRO A 165 29.07 -4.03 -7.48
C PRO A 165 29.55 -2.58 -7.40
N VAL A 166 29.11 -1.87 -6.35
CA VAL A 166 29.52 -0.49 -6.10
C VAL A 166 31.04 -0.43 -5.94
N LYS A 167 31.67 0.44 -6.72
CA LYS A 167 33.11 0.69 -6.62
C LYS A 167 33.36 1.68 -5.49
N HIS A 168 33.78 1.18 -4.33
CA HIS A 168 34.24 2.03 -3.24
C HIS A 168 35.75 2.28 -3.34
N THR A 169 36.17 3.54 -3.22
CA THR A 169 37.59 3.91 -3.09
C THR A 169 37.99 3.90 -1.61
N GLY A 170 38.70 2.86 -1.16
CA GLY A 170 39.21 2.78 0.21
C GLY A 170 39.41 1.34 0.73
N PRO A 171 40.08 1.15 1.89
CA PRO A 171 40.41 -0.17 2.43
C PRO A 171 39.23 -0.91 3.09
N THR A 172 38.04 -0.31 3.16
CA THR A 172 36.84 -0.90 3.79
C THR A 172 35.62 -0.75 2.84
N PRO A 173 34.80 -1.79 2.62
CA PRO A 173 33.68 -1.70 1.67
C PRO A 173 32.55 -0.73 2.11
N GLY A 174 32.64 0.52 1.68
CA GLY A 174 31.54 1.50 1.71
C GLY A 174 31.53 2.48 2.89
N PRO A 175 30.89 3.65 2.73
CA PRO A 175 30.94 4.75 3.70
C PRO A 175 30.34 4.40 5.07
N TYR A 176 29.45 3.40 5.11
CA TYR A 176 28.78 2.93 6.31
C TYR A 176 29.37 1.63 6.89
N GLY A 177 30.58 1.24 6.47
CA GLY A 177 31.32 0.14 7.08
C GLY A 177 30.87 -1.27 6.65
N GLY A 178 30.32 -1.40 5.44
CA GLY A 178 30.04 -2.71 4.86
C GLY A 178 31.32 -3.54 4.66
N THR A 179 31.16 -4.85 4.58
CA THR A 179 32.24 -5.83 4.38
C THR A 179 32.04 -6.70 3.15
N LEU A 180 30.82 -6.70 2.58
CA LEU A 180 30.47 -7.43 1.37
C LEU A 180 30.26 -6.47 0.18
N PRO A 181 30.51 -6.93 -1.07
CA PRO A 181 30.16 -6.15 -2.26
C PRO A 181 28.68 -5.79 -2.24
N ALA A 182 28.35 -4.52 -2.44
CA ALA A 182 26.98 -4.02 -2.40
C ALA A 182 26.46 -3.75 -3.83
N PRO A 183 25.14 -3.90 -4.07
CA PRO A 183 24.54 -3.61 -5.37
C PRO A 183 24.50 -2.11 -5.67
N GLU A 184 24.55 -1.74 -6.95
CA GLU A 184 24.31 -0.37 -7.38
C GLU A 184 22.85 0.08 -7.11
N ILE A 185 22.60 1.39 -7.10
CA ILE A 185 21.24 1.93 -6.96
C ILE A 185 20.37 1.40 -8.10
N GLY A 186 19.18 0.89 -7.74
CA GLY A 186 18.25 0.27 -8.70
C GLY A 186 18.52 -1.21 -8.95
N GLU A 187 19.53 -1.80 -8.32
CA GLU A 187 19.81 -3.24 -8.36
C GLU A 187 19.44 -3.94 -7.05
N GLY A 188 18.99 -5.20 -7.15
CA GLY A 188 18.70 -6.04 -6.00
C GLY A 188 17.32 -5.81 -5.40
N GLN A 189 17.18 -6.16 -4.13
CA GLN A 189 15.99 -5.92 -3.33
C GLN A 189 16.07 -4.54 -2.67
N VAL A 190 14.92 -3.94 -2.39
CA VAL A 190 14.82 -2.60 -1.82
C VAL A 190 14.11 -2.67 -0.47
N MET A 191 14.71 -2.05 0.55
CA MET A 191 14.11 -1.85 1.87
C MET A 191 13.92 -0.35 2.10
N GLY A 192 12.69 0.10 2.29
CA GLY A 192 12.42 1.47 2.75
C GLY A 192 12.87 1.72 4.18
N LEU A 193 13.52 2.87 4.42
CA LEU A 193 14.04 3.24 5.75
C LEU A 193 13.00 3.89 6.65
N GLU A 194 11.87 4.35 6.11
CA GLU A 194 10.88 5.11 6.86
C GLU A 194 10.33 4.36 8.09
N ASN A 195 9.89 3.11 7.90
CA ASN A 195 9.28 2.33 8.99
C ASN A 195 10.26 1.99 10.12
N ILE A 196 11.51 1.67 9.78
CA ILE A 196 12.53 1.35 10.79
C ILE A 196 13.02 2.62 11.49
N ALA A 197 13.09 3.75 10.78
CA ALA A 197 13.42 5.05 11.36
C ALA A 197 12.34 5.50 12.35
N LYS A 198 11.05 5.37 12.01
CA LYS A 198 9.93 5.65 12.92
C LYS A 198 9.97 4.77 14.18
N GLN A 199 10.24 3.47 14.02
CA GLN A 199 10.41 2.57 15.18
C GLN A 199 11.59 3.00 16.06
N ALA A 200 12.72 3.34 15.45
CA ALA A 200 13.90 3.79 16.18
C ALA A 200 13.67 5.13 16.90
N ALA A 201 12.92 6.05 16.29
CA ALA A 201 12.60 7.35 16.86
C ALA A 201 11.72 7.26 18.13
N ASN A 202 10.95 6.18 18.27
CA ASN A 202 10.09 5.93 19.42
C ASN A 202 10.79 5.15 20.55
N LEU A 203 12.09 4.83 20.41
CA LEU A 203 12.84 4.12 21.44
C LEU A 203 13.14 5.03 22.64
N HIS A 204 12.99 4.49 23.85
CA HIS A 204 13.35 5.19 25.08
C HIS A 204 14.87 5.30 25.26
N ASP A 205 15.62 4.23 24.96
CA ASP A 205 17.08 4.20 25.01
C ASP A 205 17.64 3.77 23.66
N PHE A 206 17.79 4.74 22.75
CA PHE A 206 18.22 4.49 21.37
C PHE A 206 19.51 3.66 21.28
N GLU A 207 20.54 3.96 22.07
CA GLU A 207 21.85 3.31 21.91
C GLU A 207 21.81 1.82 22.31
N ASN A 208 20.96 1.44 23.26
CA ASN A 208 20.83 0.06 23.73
C ASN A 208 19.73 -0.73 23.02
N ASP A 209 18.61 -0.08 22.67
CA ASP A 209 17.43 -0.75 22.11
C ASP A 209 17.44 -0.82 20.57
N MET A 210 18.17 0.08 19.89
CA MET A 210 18.23 0.09 18.43
C MET A 210 18.90 -1.18 17.87
N PRO A 211 20.05 -1.65 18.39
CA PRO A 211 20.71 -2.84 17.85
C PRO A 211 19.83 -4.11 17.81
N PRO A 212 19.14 -4.52 18.91
CA PRO A 212 18.25 -5.68 18.87
C PRO A 212 17.03 -5.44 17.96
N MET A 213 16.43 -4.25 17.97
CA MET A 213 15.28 -3.91 17.11
C MET A 213 15.62 -4.06 15.62
N VAL A 214 16.75 -3.51 15.17
CA VAL A 214 17.20 -3.65 13.78
C VAL A 214 17.52 -5.09 13.44
N THR A 215 18.15 -5.82 14.37
CA THR A 215 18.48 -7.23 14.16
C THR A 215 17.22 -8.06 13.93
N GLU A 216 16.19 -7.86 14.75
CA GLU A 216 14.90 -8.51 14.61
C GLU A 216 14.21 -8.12 13.29
N PHE A 217 14.18 -6.83 12.96
CA PHE A 217 13.58 -6.31 11.73
C PHE A 217 14.22 -6.93 10.47
N ILE A 218 15.55 -6.86 10.35
CA ILE A 218 16.27 -7.36 9.17
C ILE A 218 16.20 -8.88 9.10
N THR A 219 16.24 -9.57 10.24
CA THR A 219 16.08 -11.03 10.27
C THR A 219 14.68 -11.43 9.79
N GLY A 220 13.63 -10.71 10.21
CA GLY A 220 12.27 -10.89 9.71
C GLY A 220 12.17 -10.64 8.20
N LEU A 221 12.80 -9.58 7.68
CA LEU A 221 12.84 -9.27 6.24
C LEU A 221 13.55 -10.36 5.43
N VAL A 222 14.72 -10.82 5.88
CA VAL A 222 15.46 -11.89 5.19
C VAL A 222 14.65 -13.20 5.22
N THR A 223 13.98 -13.48 6.32
CA THR A 223 13.13 -14.67 6.46
C THR A 223 11.89 -14.58 5.57
N SER A 224 11.29 -13.40 5.41
CA SER A 224 10.14 -13.21 4.53
C SER A 224 10.50 -13.42 3.05
N LEU A 225 11.70 -13.00 2.62
CA LEU A 225 12.21 -13.27 1.28
C LEU A 225 12.41 -14.77 1.02
N GLN A 226 12.88 -15.51 2.03
CA GLN A 226 12.99 -16.97 1.94
C GLN A 226 11.61 -17.62 1.89
N THR A 227 10.69 -17.18 2.74
CA THR A 227 9.29 -17.65 2.77
C THR A 227 8.61 -17.42 1.42
N ALA A 228 8.83 -16.26 0.78
CA ALA A 228 8.30 -15.96 -0.54
C ALA A 228 8.73 -16.97 -1.61
N ALA A 229 9.99 -17.41 -1.57
CA ALA A 229 10.49 -18.43 -2.48
C ALA A 229 9.88 -19.81 -2.20
N GLU A 230 9.51 -20.08 -0.94
CA GLU A 230 8.97 -21.36 -0.49
C GLU A 230 7.44 -21.46 -0.62
N ILE A 231 6.70 -20.35 -0.81
CA ILE A 231 5.22 -20.34 -0.92
C ILE A 231 4.69 -21.37 -1.92
N HIS A 232 5.35 -21.52 -3.07
CA HIS A 232 4.92 -22.46 -4.11
C HIS A 232 5.08 -23.92 -3.69
N SER A 233 5.94 -24.20 -2.71
CA SER A 233 6.18 -25.54 -2.18
C SER A 233 5.33 -25.88 -0.95
N LEU A 234 4.61 -24.91 -0.38
CA LEU A 234 3.77 -25.15 0.79
C LEU A 234 2.63 -26.12 0.46
N PRO A 235 2.38 -27.14 1.32
CA PRO A 235 1.17 -27.95 1.23
C PRO A 235 -0.08 -27.07 1.31
N ASP A 236 -1.10 -27.40 0.50
CA ASP A 236 -2.38 -26.69 0.45
C ASP A 236 -2.98 -26.40 1.83
N ALA A 237 -2.98 -27.41 2.72
CA ALA A 237 -3.52 -27.25 4.07
C ALA A 237 -2.80 -26.18 4.89
N GLU A 238 -1.48 -26.05 4.76
CA GLU A 238 -0.72 -25.00 5.43
C GLU A 238 -0.95 -23.64 4.77
N PHE A 239 -0.94 -23.59 3.44
CA PHE A 239 -1.24 -22.38 2.68
C PHE A 239 -2.60 -21.79 3.08
N TYR A 240 -3.67 -22.59 3.06
CA TYR A 240 -5.01 -22.13 3.42
C TYR A 240 -5.16 -21.78 4.91
N ARG A 241 -4.39 -22.43 5.79
CA ARG A 241 -4.39 -22.12 7.23
C ARG A 241 -3.75 -20.76 7.51
N GLN A 242 -2.73 -20.39 6.76
CA GLN A 242 -1.98 -19.14 6.93
C GLN A 242 -2.55 -17.99 6.10
N LEU A 243 -3.49 -18.27 5.20
CA LEU A 243 -4.11 -17.29 4.33
C LEU A 243 -5.00 -16.32 5.13
N ARG A 244 -4.82 -15.01 4.94
CA ARG A 244 -5.66 -13.95 5.51
C ARG A 244 -5.92 -12.88 4.45
N VAL A 245 -6.84 -11.98 4.74
CA VAL A 245 -6.96 -10.71 4.01
C VAL A 245 -6.60 -9.55 4.94
N ARG A 246 -6.03 -8.49 4.38
CA ARG A 246 -5.75 -7.24 5.11
C ARG A 246 -6.01 -6.01 4.25
N LEU A 247 -6.20 -4.86 4.88
CA LEU A 247 -6.10 -3.58 4.19
C LEU A 247 -4.62 -3.25 3.93
N THR A 248 -4.34 -2.75 2.74
CA THR A 248 -3.02 -2.28 2.31
C THR A 248 -3.20 -0.95 1.59
N ALA A 249 -2.28 -0.01 1.81
CA ALA A 249 -2.24 1.24 1.05
C ALA A 249 -1.90 0.95 -0.42
N ILE A 250 -2.68 1.50 -1.35
CA ILE A 250 -2.52 1.22 -2.78
C ILE A 250 -1.12 1.62 -3.27
N ASP A 251 -0.58 2.71 -2.75
CA ASP A 251 0.74 3.23 -3.13
C ASP A 251 1.90 2.34 -2.66
N LEU A 252 1.65 1.42 -1.71
CA LEU A 252 2.63 0.44 -1.25
C LEU A 252 2.56 -0.88 -2.04
N LEU A 253 1.60 -1.03 -2.95
CA LEU A 253 1.55 -2.19 -3.82
C LEU A 253 2.57 -2.08 -4.95
N PRO A 254 3.08 -3.23 -5.44
CA PRO A 254 3.78 -3.28 -6.72
C PRO A 254 2.93 -2.63 -7.82
N GLU A 255 3.56 -1.85 -8.71
CA GLU A 255 2.87 -1.13 -9.79
C GLU A 255 1.96 -2.03 -10.63
N SER A 256 2.34 -3.31 -10.80
CA SER A 256 1.55 -4.30 -11.53
C SER A 256 0.20 -4.64 -10.89
N LEU A 257 0.03 -4.42 -9.59
CA LEU A 257 -1.21 -4.71 -8.84
C LEU A 257 -2.05 -3.46 -8.55
N GLN A 258 -1.50 -2.26 -8.73
CA GLN A 258 -2.25 -1.02 -8.48
C GLN A 258 -3.51 -0.85 -9.34
N PRO A 259 -3.56 -1.27 -10.63
CA PRO A 259 -4.79 -1.24 -11.41
C PRO A 259 -5.91 -2.08 -10.78
N ASP A 260 -5.60 -3.31 -10.37
CA ASP A 260 -6.55 -4.24 -9.75
C ASP A 260 -7.03 -3.76 -8.37
N ALA A 261 -6.22 -2.94 -7.69
CA ALA A 261 -6.58 -2.30 -6.44
C ALA A 261 -7.60 -1.17 -6.61
N ARG A 262 -7.75 -0.62 -7.83
CA ARG A 262 -8.69 0.45 -8.17
C ARG A 262 -9.91 -0.07 -8.93
N GLU A 263 -9.73 -1.10 -9.76
CA GLU A 263 -10.77 -1.73 -10.55
C GLU A 263 -10.78 -3.24 -10.33
N PHE A 264 -11.95 -3.82 -10.12
CA PHE A 264 -12.06 -5.23 -9.73
C PHE A 264 -11.58 -6.17 -10.84
N ASN A 265 -10.67 -7.06 -10.46
CA ASN A 265 -10.19 -8.18 -11.29
C ASN A 265 -10.37 -9.49 -10.52
N GLN A 266 -11.14 -10.42 -11.10
CA GLN A 266 -11.54 -11.67 -10.45
C GLN A 266 -10.37 -12.61 -10.11
N ASP A 267 -9.28 -12.52 -10.88
CA ASP A 267 -8.11 -13.42 -10.77
C ASP A 267 -6.98 -12.76 -9.96
N SER A 268 -7.20 -11.55 -9.45
CA SER A 268 -6.20 -10.78 -8.72
C SER A 268 -6.18 -11.12 -7.23
N PRO A 269 -5.00 -11.18 -6.58
CA PRO A 269 -4.89 -11.29 -5.13
C PRO A 269 -5.33 -10.02 -4.39
N VAL A 270 -5.67 -8.94 -5.10
CA VAL A 270 -6.15 -7.68 -4.52
C VAL A 270 -7.58 -7.36 -4.96
N ARG A 271 -8.32 -6.64 -4.12
CA ARG A 271 -9.66 -6.11 -4.45
C ARG A 271 -9.77 -4.64 -4.07
N PRO A 272 -10.53 -3.84 -4.84
CA PRO A 272 -10.85 -2.47 -4.45
C PRO A 272 -11.56 -2.40 -3.10
N PHE A 273 -11.23 -1.38 -2.30
CA PHE A 273 -11.89 -1.08 -1.03
C PHE A 273 -12.26 0.40 -0.95
N SER A 274 -11.27 1.28 -1.13
CA SER A 274 -11.45 2.73 -1.25
C SER A 274 -10.45 3.31 -2.25
N ASP A 275 -10.41 4.63 -2.38
CA ASP A 275 -9.45 5.33 -3.24
C ASP A 275 -7.99 5.29 -2.73
N ALA A 276 -7.80 4.97 -1.43
CA ALA A 276 -6.48 4.93 -0.78
C ALA A 276 -6.08 3.53 -0.33
N LEU A 277 -7.05 2.63 -0.10
CA LEU A 277 -6.82 1.30 0.45
C LEU A 277 -7.42 0.23 -0.46
N CYS A 278 -6.81 -0.95 -0.45
CA CYS A 278 -7.34 -2.16 -1.08
C CYS A 278 -7.35 -3.34 -0.09
N ILE A 279 -8.15 -4.36 -0.38
CA ILE A 279 -8.09 -5.65 0.30
C ILE A 279 -7.02 -6.49 -0.39
N HIS A 280 -6.02 -6.98 0.33
CA HIS A 280 -4.95 -7.83 -0.20
C HIS A 280 -4.97 -9.19 0.48
N LEU A 281 -4.94 -10.26 -0.32
CA LEU A 281 -4.63 -11.61 0.17
C LEU A 281 -3.17 -11.69 0.61
N VAL A 282 -2.97 -12.24 1.80
CA VAL A 282 -1.65 -12.39 2.40
C VAL A 282 -1.45 -13.80 2.95
N GLN A 283 -0.20 -14.26 2.90
CA GLN A 283 0.25 -15.41 3.65
C GLN A 283 0.90 -14.91 4.94
N ASP A 284 0.43 -15.43 6.07
CA ASP A 284 0.87 -15.03 7.39
C ASP A 284 1.54 -16.20 8.10
N SER A 285 2.86 -16.20 8.04
CA SER A 285 3.72 -17.15 8.75
C SER A 285 4.08 -16.60 10.14
N PRO A 286 4.51 -17.46 11.08
CA PRO A 286 5.03 -17.00 12.37
C PRO A 286 6.16 -15.97 12.28
N GLN A 287 6.82 -15.86 11.13
CA GLN A 287 7.98 -15.01 10.91
C GLN A 287 7.67 -13.76 10.09
N SER A 288 6.61 -13.74 9.28
CA SER A 288 6.31 -12.60 8.40
C SER A 288 4.91 -12.65 7.80
N VAL A 289 4.39 -11.47 7.42
CA VAL A 289 3.19 -11.34 6.59
C VAL A 289 3.58 -10.93 5.18
N LEU A 290 3.29 -11.79 4.21
CA LEU A 290 3.66 -11.62 2.81
C LEU A 290 2.43 -11.39 1.94
N GLY A 291 2.44 -10.29 1.18
CA GLY A 291 1.44 -10.02 0.15
C GLY A 291 1.53 -11.00 -1.01
N LEU A 292 0.41 -11.61 -1.38
CA LEU A 292 0.38 -12.58 -2.48
C LEU A 292 0.40 -11.88 -3.83
N SER A 293 1.05 -12.53 -4.80
CA SER A 293 1.04 -12.16 -6.22
C SER A 293 0.14 -13.13 -7.01
N PRO A 294 -0.25 -12.81 -8.26
CA PRO A 294 -1.00 -13.75 -9.09
C PRO A 294 -0.28 -15.10 -9.25
N ALA A 295 1.04 -15.08 -9.40
CA ALA A 295 1.86 -16.30 -9.48
C ALA A 295 1.74 -17.14 -8.20
N SER A 296 1.63 -16.51 -7.02
CA SER A 296 1.48 -17.21 -5.73
C SER A 296 0.16 -17.98 -5.62
N LEU A 297 -0.83 -17.67 -6.45
CA LEU A 297 -2.16 -18.32 -6.46
C LEU A 297 -2.25 -19.47 -7.48
N GLU A 298 -1.23 -19.65 -8.33
CA GLU A 298 -1.20 -20.73 -9.32
C GLU A 298 -1.43 -22.08 -8.65
N ASP A 299 -2.31 -22.89 -9.23
CA ASP A 299 -2.70 -24.22 -8.74
C ASP A 299 -3.33 -24.25 -7.32
N ARG A 300 -3.75 -23.11 -6.76
CA ARG A 300 -4.43 -23.03 -5.44
C ARG A 300 -5.96 -22.98 -5.51
N GLY A 301 -6.53 -23.18 -6.70
CA GLY A 301 -7.97 -23.11 -6.94
C GLY A 301 -8.49 -21.69 -7.20
N PRO A 302 -9.82 -21.49 -7.25
CA PRO A 302 -10.41 -20.20 -7.59
C PRO A 302 -10.06 -19.11 -6.57
N VAL A 303 -9.64 -17.95 -7.05
CA VAL A 303 -9.24 -16.81 -6.22
C VAL A 303 -10.39 -16.35 -5.30
N GLU A 304 -11.64 -16.43 -5.75
CA GLU A 304 -12.80 -16.17 -4.92
C GLU A 304 -12.83 -17.05 -3.67
N ASP A 305 -12.59 -18.36 -3.80
CA ASP A 305 -12.57 -19.28 -2.66
C ASP A 305 -11.41 -18.98 -1.69
N LEU A 306 -10.27 -18.52 -2.22
CA LEU A 306 -9.14 -18.05 -1.41
C LEU A 306 -9.52 -16.81 -0.60
N PHE A 307 -10.21 -15.83 -1.20
CA PHE A 307 -10.75 -14.69 -0.46
C PHE A 307 -11.75 -15.13 0.62
N ARG A 308 -12.64 -16.08 0.33
CA ARG A 308 -13.58 -16.63 1.32
C ARG A 308 -12.85 -17.21 2.54
N ILE A 309 -11.77 -17.95 2.32
CA ILE A 309 -10.91 -18.49 3.38
C ILE A 309 -10.22 -17.35 4.14
N GLY A 310 -9.65 -16.39 3.41
CA GLY A 310 -8.94 -15.25 3.98
C GLY A 310 -9.83 -14.35 4.86
N PHE A 311 -11.07 -14.06 4.44
CA PHE A 311 -12.06 -13.34 5.25
C PHE A 311 -12.41 -14.09 6.53
N ARG A 312 -12.63 -15.40 6.45
CA ARG A 312 -12.92 -16.23 7.62
C ARG A 312 -11.76 -16.22 8.61
N ASN A 313 -10.54 -16.39 8.10
CA ASN A 313 -9.34 -16.43 8.95
C ASN A 313 -9.05 -15.04 9.56
N LEU A 314 -9.27 -13.94 8.83
CA LEU A 314 -9.22 -12.58 9.38
C LEU A 314 -10.24 -12.40 10.51
N TRP A 315 -11.49 -12.80 10.28
CA TRP A 315 -12.54 -12.70 11.31
C TRP A 315 -12.13 -13.45 12.57
N GLN A 316 -11.67 -14.70 12.43
CA GLN A 316 -11.24 -15.50 13.56
C GLN A 316 -10.05 -14.87 14.30
N GLU A 317 -9.04 -14.40 13.57
CA GLU A 317 -7.89 -13.68 14.13
C GLU A 317 -8.32 -12.48 14.99
N LEU A 318 -9.24 -11.64 14.48
CA LEU A 318 -9.70 -10.47 15.21
C LEU A 318 -10.49 -10.83 16.47
N ILE A 319 -11.37 -11.84 16.40
CA ILE A 319 -12.17 -12.30 17.54
C ILE A 319 -11.31 -12.97 18.62
N ASP A 320 -10.31 -13.75 18.22
CA ASP A 320 -9.43 -14.48 19.13
C ASP A 320 -8.29 -13.60 19.70
N SER A 321 -8.10 -12.37 19.17
CA SER A 321 -7.04 -11.45 19.57
C SER A 321 -7.29 -10.70 20.88
N ASP A 322 -6.28 -9.98 21.37
CA ASP A 322 -6.35 -9.12 22.56
C ASP A 322 -7.00 -7.75 22.29
N LEU A 323 -7.89 -7.67 21.31
CA LEU A 323 -8.53 -6.43 20.85
C LEU A 323 -9.22 -5.69 22.00
N LYS A 324 -8.79 -4.44 22.22
CA LYS A 324 -9.37 -3.52 23.20
C LYS A 324 -10.16 -2.45 22.49
N VAL A 325 -11.28 -2.07 23.09
CA VAL A 325 -12.12 -0.99 22.59
C VAL A 325 -12.24 0.09 23.65
N GLN A 326 -11.84 1.31 23.29
CA GLN A 326 -11.84 2.46 24.18
C GLN A 326 -12.74 3.56 23.62
N THR A 327 -13.41 4.31 24.50
CA THR A 327 -14.10 5.54 24.10
C THR A 327 -13.19 6.72 24.32
N VAL A 328 -13.00 7.53 23.29
CA VAL A 328 -12.35 8.84 23.40
C VAL A 328 -13.42 9.90 23.19
N GLY A 329 -13.62 10.75 24.20
CA GLY A 329 -14.55 11.86 24.15
C GLY A 329 -13.88 13.17 23.71
N GLY A 330 -14.69 14.13 23.28
CA GLY A 330 -14.28 15.50 23.03
C GLY A 330 -13.98 16.29 24.30
N GLU A 331 -13.86 17.61 24.16
CA GLU A 331 -13.54 18.50 25.27
C GLU A 331 -14.58 18.43 26.41
N LYS A 332 -14.15 18.83 27.62
CA LYS A 332 -15.04 18.92 28.78
C LYS A 332 -16.27 19.79 28.45
N GLY A 333 -17.45 19.19 28.53
CA GLY A 333 -18.72 19.86 28.25
C GLY A 333 -19.41 19.42 26.95
N LYS A 334 -18.77 18.57 26.14
CA LYS A 334 -19.33 18.07 24.88
C LYS A 334 -19.38 16.53 24.84
N PRO A 335 -20.28 15.89 25.63
CA PRO A 335 -20.31 14.44 25.76
C PRO A 335 -20.71 13.69 24.48
N GLY A 336 -21.34 14.36 23.51
CA GLY A 336 -21.70 13.76 22.22
C GLY A 336 -20.56 13.71 21.20
N GLU A 337 -19.54 14.57 21.36
CA GLU A 337 -18.29 14.45 20.61
C GLU A 337 -17.53 13.22 21.12
N ARG A 338 -17.45 12.17 20.31
CA ARG A 338 -16.79 10.92 20.70
C ARG A 338 -16.33 10.11 19.51
N MET A 339 -15.44 9.17 19.76
CA MET A 339 -15.10 8.08 18.87
C MET A 339 -14.76 6.81 19.67
N TRP A 340 -14.80 5.69 18.98
CA TRP A 340 -14.33 4.41 19.47
C TRP A 340 -12.98 4.09 18.85
N VAL A 341 -12.05 3.65 19.68
CA VAL A 341 -10.71 3.26 19.27
C VAL A 341 -10.58 1.76 19.49
N PHE A 342 -10.40 1.02 18.40
CA PHE A 342 -10.03 -0.38 18.40
C PHE A 342 -8.51 -0.46 18.33
N GLU A 343 -7.88 -1.10 19.32
CA GLU A 343 -6.43 -1.22 19.44
C GLU A 343 -6.05 -2.63 19.89
N GLY A 344 -4.98 -3.19 19.35
CA GLY A 344 -4.51 -4.52 19.75
C GLY A 344 -3.14 -4.87 19.18
N SER A 345 -2.59 -5.99 19.64
CA SER A 345 -1.27 -6.46 19.21
C SER A 345 -1.27 -7.06 17.81
N SER A 346 -2.43 -7.53 17.33
CA SER A 346 -2.56 -8.12 15.99
C SER A 346 -2.27 -7.11 14.87
N TYR A 347 -1.56 -7.53 13.83
CA TYR A 347 -1.29 -6.72 12.63
C TYR A 347 -2.54 -6.47 11.77
N TYR A 348 -3.68 -7.03 12.16
CA TYR A 348 -4.92 -6.96 11.38
C TYR A 348 -5.96 -6.01 11.98
N VAL A 349 -5.69 -5.34 13.11
CA VAL A 349 -6.64 -4.39 13.71
C VAL A 349 -6.95 -3.24 12.75
N GLY A 350 -5.97 -2.76 11.98
CA GLY A 350 -6.17 -1.78 10.92
C GLY A 350 -7.01 -2.30 9.74
N SER A 351 -7.33 -3.59 9.70
CA SER A 351 -8.17 -4.24 8.68
C SER A 351 -9.61 -4.50 9.16
N ILE A 352 -9.97 -4.08 10.38
CA ILE A 352 -11.35 -4.13 10.89
C ILE A 352 -12.38 -3.59 9.89
N PRO A 353 -12.13 -2.50 9.12
CA PRO A 353 -13.14 -1.98 8.21
C PRO A 353 -13.61 -2.97 7.12
N ILE A 354 -12.85 -4.04 6.85
CA ILE A 354 -13.28 -5.13 5.96
C ILE A 354 -14.51 -5.87 6.51
N LEU A 355 -14.58 -6.00 7.84
CA LEU A 355 -15.62 -6.72 8.59
C LEU A 355 -16.31 -5.77 9.58
N LEU A 356 -16.45 -4.50 9.17
CA LEU A 356 -16.79 -3.40 10.07
C LEU A 356 -18.09 -3.67 10.83
N ASP A 357 -19.13 -4.09 10.11
CA ASP A 357 -20.45 -4.32 10.69
C ASP A 357 -20.43 -5.47 11.70
N GLU A 358 -19.73 -6.55 11.40
CA GLU A 358 -19.61 -7.74 12.27
C GLU A 358 -18.79 -7.46 13.52
N ILE A 359 -17.66 -6.75 13.38
CA ILE A 359 -16.78 -6.42 14.51
C ILE A 359 -17.46 -5.39 15.42
N VAL A 360 -18.11 -4.36 14.87
CA VAL A 360 -18.86 -3.38 15.66
C VAL A 360 -20.04 -4.05 16.36
N GLU A 361 -20.75 -4.98 15.72
CA GLU A 361 -21.83 -5.74 16.38
C GLU A 361 -21.33 -6.54 17.59
N HIS A 362 -20.16 -7.16 17.45
CA HIS A 362 -19.60 -8.00 18.50
C HIS A 362 -19.12 -7.19 19.71
N TYR A 363 -18.34 -6.12 19.47
CA TYR A 363 -17.68 -5.37 20.53
C TYR A 363 -18.45 -4.13 21.00
N LEU A 364 -19.30 -3.56 20.15
CA LEU A 364 -20.06 -2.34 20.39
C LEU A 364 -21.54 -2.52 20.00
N PRO A 365 -22.27 -3.49 20.57
CA PRO A 365 -23.65 -3.81 20.18
C PRO A 365 -24.64 -2.64 20.38
N GLN A 366 -24.27 -1.64 21.17
CA GLN A 366 -25.03 -0.40 21.38
C GLN A 366 -24.95 0.60 20.23
N VAL A 367 -24.00 0.44 19.31
CA VAL A 367 -23.78 1.34 18.17
C VAL A 367 -24.81 1.04 17.08
N ASP A 368 -25.57 2.04 16.67
CA ASP A 368 -26.48 1.91 15.54
C ASP A 368 -25.70 1.98 14.22
N ARG A 369 -25.51 0.80 13.62
CA ARG A 369 -24.81 0.67 12.33
C ARG A 369 -25.70 1.06 11.14
N SER A 370 -27.02 1.11 11.32
CA SER A 370 -27.96 1.36 10.21
C SER A 370 -27.91 2.80 9.70
N VAL A 371 -27.44 3.73 10.53
CA VAL A 371 -27.19 5.13 10.15
C VAL A 371 -25.84 5.33 9.46
N GLY A 372 -25.02 4.28 9.35
CA GLY A 372 -23.67 4.35 8.81
C GLY A 372 -22.60 4.67 9.86
N LEU A 373 -21.37 4.39 9.50
CA LEU A 373 -20.19 4.50 10.36
C LEU A 373 -19.11 5.33 9.67
N LEU A 374 -18.58 6.33 10.36
CA LEU A 374 -17.30 6.94 10.04
C LEU A 374 -16.18 6.06 10.58
N PHE A 375 -15.10 5.91 9.82
CA PHE A 375 -13.93 5.19 10.29
C PHE A 375 -12.63 5.72 9.67
N ALA A 376 -11.51 5.36 10.29
CA ALA A 376 -10.17 5.53 9.75
C ALA A 376 -9.26 4.41 10.25
N SER A 377 -8.27 4.04 9.44
CA SER A 377 -7.26 3.04 9.79
C SER A 377 -5.88 3.63 9.52
N PRO A 378 -5.33 4.43 10.45
CA PRO A 378 -4.08 5.14 10.22
C PRO A 378 -2.87 4.19 10.15
N HIS A 379 -2.86 3.11 10.92
CA HIS A 379 -1.85 2.05 10.80
C HIS A 379 -2.44 0.68 11.19
N ARG A 380 -1.66 -0.38 10.98
CA ARG A 380 -2.09 -1.78 11.10
C ARG A 380 -2.59 -2.23 12.49
N HIS A 381 -2.35 -1.46 13.56
CA HIS A 381 -2.70 -1.84 14.95
C HIS A 381 -3.88 -1.05 15.52
N ILE A 382 -4.48 -0.13 14.74
CA ILE A 382 -5.55 0.72 15.23
C ILE A 382 -6.63 0.95 14.16
N THR A 383 -7.88 0.97 14.59
CA THR A 383 -9.02 1.44 13.77
C THR A 383 -9.90 2.35 14.61
N LEU A 384 -10.22 3.52 14.07
CA LEU A 384 -11.10 4.51 14.68
C LEU A 384 -12.50 4.36 14.09
N VAL A 385 -13.55 4.44 14.91
CA VAL A 385 -14.94 4.27 14.46
C VAL A 385 -15.88 5.25 15.18
N ARG A 386 -16.88 5.76 14.47
CA ARG A 386 -17.95 6.60 15.02
C ARG A 386 -19.25 6.42 14.25
N GLU A 387 -20.40 6.29 14.92
CA GLU A 387 -21.69 6.31 14.20
C GLU A 387 -22.01 7.70 13.61
N VAL A 388 -22.65 7.71 12.44
CA VAL A 388 -23.10 8.92 11.75
C VAL A 388 -24.46 9.34 12.32
N ASP A 389 -24.44 9.97 13.49
CA ASP A 389 -25.61 10.62 14.07
C ASP A 389 -25.85 12.00 13.42
N SER A 390 -26.33 13.00 14.16
CA SER A 390 -26.73 14.28 13.60
C SER A 390 -26.24 15.45 14.44
N GLY A 391 -25.89 16.55 13.79
CA GLY A 391 -25.71 17.85 14.42
C GLY A 391 -24.27 18.18 14.83
N PRO A 392 -24.08 19.14 15.75
CA PRO A 392 -22.76 19.70 16.07
C PRO A 392 -21.78 18.68 16.67
N ASP A 393 -22.28 17.69 17.41
CA ASP A 393 -21.47 16.62 18.01
C ASP A 393 -20.79 15.74 16.95
N LEU A 394 -21.44 15.52 15.80
CA LEU A 394 -20.86 14.80 14.66
C LEU A 394 -19.68 15.57 14.07
N MET A 395 -19.83 16.89 13.90
CA MET A 395 -18.76 17.75 13.38
C MET A 395 -17.54 17.74 14.31
N GLY A 396 -17.76 17.88 15.62
CA GLY A 396 -16.68 17.77 16.60
C GLY A 396 -16.01 16.39 16.60
N SER A 397 -16.79 15.32 16.44
CA SER A 397 -16.26 13.96 16.31
C SER A 397 -15.43 13.77 15.03
N ILE A 398 -15.79 14.41 13.90
CA ILE A 398 -14.98 14.41 12.68
C ILE A 398 -13.64 15.09 12.92
N GLY A 399 -13.63 16.24 13.60
CA GLY A 399 -12.39 16.94 13.98
C GLY A 399 -11.48 16.10 14.88
N LEU A 400 -12.08 15.40 15.86
CA LEU A 400 -11.38 14.49 16.75
C LEU A 400 -10.76 13.30 15.98
N LEU A 401 -11.56 12.63 15.14
CA LEU A 401 -11.10 11.54 14.27
C LEU A 401 -9.96 11.99 13.35
N ALA A 402 -10.10 13.16 12.73
CA ALA A 402 -9.11 13.67 11.78
C ALA A 402 -7.76 13.93 12.45
N THR A 403 -7.78 14.55 13.63
CA THR A 403 -6.57 14.86 14.41
C THR A 403 -5.87 13.56 14.82
N PHE A 404 -6.61 12.63 15.41
CA PHE A 404 -6.07 11.37 15.90
C PHE A 404 -5.53 10.50 14.75
N ALA A 405 -6.26 10.41 13.63
CA ALA A 405 -5.81 9.65 12.47
C ALA A 405 -4.51 10.21 11.87
N ALA A 406 -4.37 11.53 11.77
CA ALA A 406 -3.15 12.16 11.25
C ALA A 406 -1.94 11.95 12.19
N GLU A 407 -2.15 12.05 13.50
CA GLU A 407 -1.11 11.81 14.51
C GLU A 407 -0.61 10.36 14.46
N GLU A 408 -1.52 9.39 14.54
CA GLU A 408 -1.17 7.96 14.54
C GLU A 408 -0.53 7.52 13.22
N PHE A 409 -0.97 8.06 12.07
CA PHE A 409 -0.37 7.76 10.77
C PHE A 409 1.08 8.25 10.67
N THR A 410 1.39 9.39 11.29
CA THR A 410 2.72 10.00 11.20
C THR A 410 3.71 9.35 12.18
N GLN A 411 3.23 8.98 13.38
CA GLN A 411 4.09 8.52 14.47
C GLN A 411 4.38 7.02 14.44
N GLN A 412 3.46 6.19 13.92
CA GLN A 412 3.57 4.75 13.99
C GLN A 412 4.05 4.12 12.67
N ALA A 413 4.76 3.00 12.79
CA ALA A 413 5.15 2.19 11.63
C ALA A 413 3.97 1.34 11.12
N GLY A 414 4.01 0.99 9.84
CA GLY A 414 2.91 0.23 9.21
C GLY A 414 1.70 1.09 8.86
N ALA A 415 1.99 2.29 8.36
CA ALA A 415 1.02 3.25 7.90
C ALA A 415 0.07 2.64 6.84
N LEU A 416 -1.20 2.98 6.95
CA LEU A 416 -2.27 2.57 6.04
C LEU A 416 -2.88 3.81 5.39
N SER A 417 -3.79 4.52 6.06
CA SER A 417 -4.31 5.80 5.58
C SER A 417 -4.85 6.66 6.73
N PRO A 418 -4.51 7.97 6.80
CA PRO A 418 -5.10 8.87 7.77
C PRO A 418 -6.49 9.34 7.31
N ARG A 419 -6.92 9.02 6.09
CA ARG A 419 -8.16 9.52 5.51
C ARG A 419 -9.38 8.94 6.23
N LEU A 420 -10.39 9.77 6.39
CA LEU A 420 -11.66 9.38 6.97
C LEU A 420 -12.58 8.87 5.86
N MET A 421 -13.26 7.77 6.15
CA MET A 421 -14.16 7.09 5.25
C MET A 421 -15.52 6.92 5.94
N ILE A 422 -16.58 6.88 5.14
CA ILE A 422 -17.93 6.55 5.60
C ILE A 422 -18.35 5.22 4.99
N SER A 423 -18.79 4.29 5.83
CA SER A 423 -19.52 3.09 5.43
C SER A 423 -21.01 3.36 5.63
N HIS A 424 -21.78 3.34 4.55
CA HIS A 424 -23.23 3.50 4.60
C HIS A 424 -23.89 2.71 3.46
N MET A 425 -24.91 1.92 3.78
CA MET A 425 -25.61 1.05 2.82
C MET A 425 -24.70 0.07 2.03
N GLY A 426 -23.57 -0.33 2.63
CA GLY A 426 -22.59 -1.21 1.99
C GLY A 426 -21.68 -0.51 1.00
N GLU A 427 -21.73 0.82 0.91
CA GLU A 427 -20.79 1.64 0.15
C GLU A 427 -19.77 2.28 1.09
N ILE A 428 -18.51 2.30 0.65
CA ILE A 428 -17.41 2.94 1.36
C ILE A 428 -16.96 4.13 0.53
N VAL A 429 -17.00 5.32 1.13
CA VAL A 429 -16.63 6.56 0.46
C VAL A 429 -15.63 7.32 1.32
N THR A 430 -14.48 7.65 0.73
CA THR A 430 -13.51 8.56 1.33
C THR A 430 -14.03 9.99 1.21
N PHE A 431 -14.06 10.72 2.32
CA PHE A 431 -14.57 12.09 2.36
C PHE A 431 -13.54 13.09 2.90
N THR A 432 -12.29 12.67 3.10
CA THR A 432 -11.19 13.58 3.40
C THR A 432 -10.01 13.36 2.46
N ASP A 433 -9.22 14.41 2.28
CA ASP A 433 -7.97 14.36 1.54
C ASP A 433 -6.81 14.83 2.42
N VAL A 434 -5.60 14.36 2.13
CA VAL A 434 -4.41 14.69 2.92
C VAL A 434 -3.71 15.87 2.29
N LYS A 435 -3.62 16.97 3.04
CA LYS A 435 -2.77 18.12 2.73
C LYS A 435 -1.54 18.08 3.60
N TRP A 436 -0.41 17.74 3.00
CA TRP A 436 0.88 17.80 3.64
C TRP A 436 1.32 19.26 3.80
N LYS A 437 1.50 19.70 5.04
CA LYS A 437 2.08 21.03 5.34
C LYS A 437 3.61 20.96 5.25
N ASP A 438 4.19 19.90 5.83
CA ASP A 438 5.61 19.53 5.79
C ASP A 438 5.73 17.98 5.88
N GLU A 439 6.93 17.41 5.79
CA GLU A 439 7.19 15.95 5.91
C GLU A 439 6.69 15.30 7.21
N ARG A 440 6.38 16.10 8.24
CA ARG A 440 6.00 15.63 9.58
C ARG A 440 4.61 16.08 10.03
N SER A 441 3.84 16.77 9.17
CA SER A 441 2.50 17.19 9.53
C SER A 441 1.52 17.09 8.35
N ALA A 442 0.50 16.26 8.55
CA ALA A 442 -0.63 16.10 7.66
C ALA A 442 -1.84 16.84 8.24
N GLU A 443 -2.50 17.65 7.43
CA GLU A 443 -3.83 18.20 7.72
C GLU A 443 -4.84 17.52 6.80
N LEU A 444 -6.01 17.16 7.35
CA LEU A 444 -7.07 16.55 6.55
C LEU A 444 -8.06 17.62 6.07
N GLU A 445 -8.19 17.77 4.76
CA GLU A 445 -9.24 18.57 4.14
C GLU A 445 -10.53 17.74 4.07
N VAL A 446 -11.60 18.21 4.69
CA VAL A 446 -12.89 17.52 4.69
C VAL A 446 -13.73 17.93 3.47
N LYS A 447 -14.16 16.93 2.69
CA LYS A 447 -15.07 17.03 1.54
C LYS A 447 -16.28 16.11 1.79
N PRO A 448 -17.26 16.53 2.62
CA PRO A 448 -18.35 15.67 3.04
C PRO A 448 -19.19 15.17 1.85
N THR A 449 -19.70 13.95 1.96
CA THR A 449 -20.68 13.41 1.00
C THR A 449 -22.03 14.11 1.14
N ALA A 450 -22.92 13.97 0.15
CA ALA A 450 -24.28 14.51 0.26
C ALA A 450 -25.03 14.00 1.50
N TYR A 451 -24.88 12.71 1.80
CA TYR A 451 -25.44 12.09 3.01
C TYR A 451 -24.85 12.69 4.29
N LEU A 452 -23.53 12.85 4.35
CA LEU A 452 -22.87 13.43 5.53
C LEU A 452 -23.24 14.91 5.71
N MET A 453 -23.35 15.68 4.62
CA MET A 453 -23.86 17.06 4.66
C MET A 453 -25.27 17.14 5.23
N GLU A 454 -26.17 16.24 4.83
CA GLU A 454 -27.53 16.18 5.36
C GLU A 454 -27.50 15.96 6.89
N LYS A 455 -26.68 15.02 7.36
CA LYS A 455 -26.54 14.69 8.78
C LYS A 455 -25.91 15.80 9.61
N LEU A 456 -24.94 16.50 9.07
CA LEU A 456 -24.32 17.66 9.72
C LEU A 456 -25.29 18.84 9.87
N ASN A 457 -26.19 19.02 8.90
CA ASN A 457 -27.21 20.09 8.93
C ASN A 457 -28.41 19.73 9.83
N GLN A 458 -28.72 18.45 10.01
CA GLN A 458 -29.74 17.98 10.95
C GLN A 458 -29.29 18.27 12.38
N GLY A 459 -30.00 19.14 13.10
CA GLY A 459 -29.64 19.54 14.47
C GLY A 459 -29.21 21.00 14.63
N TRP A 460 -29.13 21.77 13.54
CA TRP A 460 -28.96 23.23 13.59
C TRP A 460 -30.30 23.99 13.68
N GLU A 461 -31.43 23.29 13.89
CA GLU A 461 -32.77 23.88 13.81
C GLU A 461 -33.23 24.66 15.05
N ASP A 462 -32.41 24.81 16.09
CA ASP A 462 -32.70 25.70 17.23
C ASP A 462 -31.59 26.75 17.45
N GLY A 463 -31.50 27.73 16.53
CA GLY A 463 -31.13 29.11 16.89
C GLY A 463 -29.65 29.52 17.01
N GLU A 464 -28.67 28.63 16.83
CA GLU A 464 -27.23 29.01 16.84
C GLU A 464 -26.51 28.65 15.54
N GLY A 465 -26.92 29.29 14.44
CA GLY A 465 -26.09 29.34 13.23
C GLY A 465 -24.96 30.36 13.37
N PRO A 466 -23.73 30.10 12.86
CA PRO A 466 -22.67 31.09 12.84
C PRO A 466 -22.93 32.08 11.71
N GLY A 467 -23.57 33.21 12.01
CA GLY A 467 -23.67 34.32 11.04
C GLY A 467 -24.94 35.16 11.04
N GLY A 468 -25.47 35.54 12.21
CA GLY A 468 -26.43 36.65 12.30
C GLY A 468 -25.74 38.01 12.24
N LEU A 469 -25.36 38.47 11.04
CA LEU A 469 -25.03 39.88 10.81
C LEU A 469 -26.17 40.55 10.04
N GLY A 470 -26.83 41.50 10.71
CA GLY A 470 -27.48 42.63 10.05
C GLY A 470 -29.01 42.65 10.15
N GLY A 471 -29.53 43.42 11.11
CA GLY A 471 -30.96 43.74 11.12
C GLY A 471 -31.48 44.46 12.35
N GLY A 472 -30.74 45.42 12.91
CA GLY A 472 -31.33 46.37 13.86
C GLY A 472 -32.40 47.20 13.13
N GLY A 473 -33.67 46.97 13.45
CA GLY A 473 -34.79 47.59 12.75
C GLY A 473 -36.03 47.74 13.64
N LEU A 474 -36.02 48.80 14.45
CA LEU A 474 -37.15 49.65 14.83
C LEU A 474 -38.39 48.97 15.47
N ALA A 475 -38.51 49.23 16.77
CA ALA A 475 -39.77 49.22 17.51
C ALA A 475 -40.80 50.16 16.85
N GLY A 476 -42.00 49.63 16.60
CA GLY A 476 -43.21 50.38 16.25
C GLY A 476 -44.36 49.94 17.16
N PRO A 477 -45.25 50.85 17.58
CA PRO A 477 -46.09 50.69 18.77
C PRO A 477 -47.30 49.78 18.52
N GLY A 478 -47.74 49.10 19.57
CA GLY A 478 -48.91 48.24 19.57
C GLY A 478 -50.23 49.01 19.44
N PRO A 479 -51.30 48.37 18.96
CA PRO A 479 -52.63 48.95 18.99
C PRO A 479 -53.28 48.66 20.35
N GLU A 480 -53.86 49.72 20.92
CA GLU A 480 -54.96 49.63 21.87
C GLU A 480 -56.14 48.89 21.21
N LEU A 481 -56.70 47.90 21.92
CA LEU A 481 -58.14 47.75 22.19
C LEU A 481 -58.35 46.71 23.30
#